data_AF-A0A7Z2SSC3-F1
#
_entry.id   AF-A0A7Z2SSC3-F1
#
_cell.length_a   1.000
_cell.length_b   1.000
_cell.length_c   1.000
_cell.angle_alpha   90.00
_cell.angle_beta   90.00
_cell.angle_gamma   90.00
#
_symmetry.space_group_name_H-M   'P 1'
#
loop_
_entity.id
_entity.type
_entity.pdbx_description
1 polymer ?
#
loop_
_entity_poly.entity_id
_entity_poly.type
_entity_poly.pdbx_seq_one_letter_code
_entity_poly.pdbx_strand_id
1 'polypeptide(L)' 'MDLSAMIKRAIEIGERPGFITFDPLNELTLLSATTIEAEDIEILLGALSDRGIDVREA' A
#
# COMPACT_ATOMS: atom_id res chain seq x y z
N MET A 1 9.98 -8.49 -1.09
CA MET A 1 10.13 -7.27 -0.26
C MET A 1 9.44 -7.52 1.06
N ASP A 2 9.92 -6.97 2.17
CA ASP A 2 9.22 -7.05 3.46
C ASP A 2 8.03 -6.08 3.50
N LEU A 3 7.03 -6.36 4.34
CA LEU A 3 5.82 -5.53 4.52
C LEU A 3 6.15 -4.05 4.73
N SER A 4 7.16 -3.76 5.56
CA SER A 4 7.56 -2.38 5.86
C SER A 4 8.12 -1.63 4.63
N ALA A 5 8.79 -2.34 3.71
CA ALA A 5 9.26 -1.77 2.45
C ALA A 5 8.08 -1.53 1.48
N MET A 6 7.11 -2.45 1.46
CA MET A 6 5.88 -2.32 0.68
C MET A 6 5.06 -1.10 1.11
N ILE A 7 4.87 -0.92 2.42
CA ILE A 7 4.14 0.23 2.99
C ILE A 7 4.84 1.54 2.63
N LYS A 8 6.16 1.62 2.78
CA LYS A 8 6.92 2.82 2.36
C LYS A 8 6.70 3.14 0.89
N ARG A 9 6.71 2.12 0.03
CA ARG A 9 6.47 2.31 -1.41
C ARG A 9 5.06 2.75 -1.72
N ALA A 10 4.06 2.14 -1.09
CA ALA A 10 2.66 2.55 -1.24
C ALA A 10 2.46 4.01 -0.82
N ILE A 11 3.09 4.41 0.29
CA ILE A 11 3.07 5.81 0.74
C ILE A 11 3.76 6.71 -0.28
N GLU A 12 4.96 6.39 -0.76
CA GLU A 12 5.66 7.23 -1.76
C GLU A 12 4.83 7.45 -3.05
N ILE A 13 4.09 6.42 -3.48
CA ILE A 13 3.22 6.49 -4.66
C ILE A 13 2.00 7.38 -4.36
N GLY A 14 1.37 7.19 -3.20
CA GLY A 14 0.17 7.91 -2.80
C GLY A 14 0.40 9.32 -2.22
N GLU A 15 1.61 9.65 -1.78
CA GLU A 15 1.94 10.92 -1.12
C GLU A 15 1.85 12.12 -2.09
N ARG A 16 2.29 11.94 -3.33
CA ARG A 16 2.19 12.99 -4.37
C ARG A 16 0.74 13.33 -4.75
N PRO A 17 -0.09 12.35 -5.16
CA PRO A 17 -1.48 12.59 -5.52
C PRO A 17 -2.44 12.72 -4.31
N GLY A 18 -2.03 12.30 -3.11
CA GLY A 18 -2.91 12.16 -1.94
C GLY A 18 -3.81 10.92 -1.99
N PHE A 19 -3.62 10.05 -2.99
CA PHE A 19 -4.35 8.79 -3.11
C PHE A 19 -3.55 7.76 -3.89
N ILE A 20 -3.79 6.48 -3.64
CA ILE A 20 -3.21 5.37 -4.40
C ILE A 20 -4.33 4.51 -4.98
N THR A 21 -4.16 4.01 -6.20
CA THR A 21 -5.13 3.11 -6.81
C THR A 21 -4.81 1.63 -6.52
N PHE A 22 -5.80 0.75 -6.68
CA PHE A 22 -5.59 -0.69 -6.49
C PHE A 22 -4.55 -1.29 -7.45
N ASP A 23 -4.36 -0.77 -8.67
CA ASP A 23 -3.34 -1.27 -9.60
C ASP A 23 -1.91 -1.24 -9.03
N PRO A 24 -1.34 -0.06 -8.66
CA PRO A 24 -0.02 0.00 -8.04
C PRO A 24 0.03 -0.71 -6.69
N LEU A 25 -1.07 -0.74 -5.92
CA LEU A 25 -1.12 -1.51 -4.68
C LEU A 25 -0.98 -3.01 -4.95
N ASN A 26 -1.68 -3.53 -5.96
CA ASN A 26 -1.62 -4.93 -6.37
C ASN A 26 -0.28 -5.31 -7.02
N GLU A 27 0.36 -4.39 -7.74
CA GLU A 27 1.74 -4.61 -8.19
C GLU A 27 2.70 -4.75 -6.99
N LEU A 28 2.54 -3.92 -5.96
CA LEU A 28 3.36 -4.02 -4.75
C LEU A 28 3.13 -5.32 -3.96
N THR A 29 1.90 -5.85 -3.93
CA THR A 29 1.62 -7.15 -3.33
C THR A 29 2.19 -8.30 -4.15
N LEU A 30 2.16 -8.22 -5.48
CA LEU A 30 2.77 -9.21 -6.39
C LEU A 30 4.30 -9.24 -6.30
N LEU A 31 4.92 -8.09 -6.01
CA LEU A 31 6.37 -7.95 -5.82
C LEU A 31 6.83 -8.38 -4.41
N SER A 32 5.89 -8.67 -3.52
CA SER A 32 6.19 -9.18 -2.19
C SER A 32 6.52 -10.66 -2.27
N ALA A 33 7.62 -11.07 -1.63
CA ALA A 33 8.06 -12.47 -1.61
C ALA A 33 7.33 -13.28 -0.52
N THR A 34 6.58 -12.56 0.32
CA THR A 34 5.76 -13.07 1.41
C THR A 34 4.31 -13.08 0.97
N THR A 35 3.58 -14.11 1.43
CA THR A 35 2.11 -14.13 1.33
C THR A 35 1.59 -12.94 2.12
N ILE A 36 0.82 -12.07 1.45
CA ILE A 36 0.15 -10.94 2.08
C ILE A 36 -1.11 -11.50 2.75
N GLU A 37 -1.16 -11.45 4.07
CA GLU A 37 -2.36 -11.84 4.82
C GLU A 37 -3.32 -10.66 4.98
N ALA A 38 -4.55 -10.94 5.42
CA ALA A 38 -5.52 -9.89 5.68
C ALA A 38 -5.01 -8.85 6.70
N GLU A 39 -4.28 -9.30 7.72
CA GLU A 39 -3.66 -8.44 8.74
C GLU A 39 -2.63 -7.47 8.12
N ASP A 40 -1.83 -7.94 7.16
CA ASP A 40 -0.87 -7.09 6.44
C ASP A 40 -1.57 -5.98 5.65
N ILE A 41 -2.71 -6.30 5.04
CA ILE A 41 -3.53 -5.33 4.30
C ILE A 41 -4.11 -4.29 5.26
N GLU A 42 -4.61 -4.70 6.44
CA GLU A 42 -5.10 -3.76 7.44
C GLU A 42 -4.00 -2.80 7.92
N ILE A 43 -2.78 -3.31 8.15
CA ILE A 43 -1.63 -2.48 8.53
C ILE A 43 -1.28 -1.50 7.41
N LEU A 44 -1.28 -1.95 6.15
CA LEU A 44 -1.02 -1.12 4.98
C LEU A 44 -2.05 0.01 4.85
N LEU A 45 -3.34 -0.33 4.90
CA LEU A 45 -4.44 0.62 4.80
C LEU A 45 -4.43 1.62 5.96
N GLY A 46 -4.14 1.15 7.18
CA GLY A 46 -3.97 2.00 8.35
C GLY A 46 -2.83 3.01 8.17
N ALA A 47 -1.67 2.56 7.67
CA ALA A 47 -0.52 3.42 7.44
C ALA A 47 -0.77 4.47 6.33
N LEU A 48 -1.53 4.11 5.30
CA LEU A 48 -1.94 5.05 4.25
C LEU A 48 -2.94 6.08 4.81
N SER A 49 -3.93 5.63 5.58
CA SER A 49 -4.92 6.51 6.21
C SER A 49 -4.31 7.48 7.22
N ASP A 50 -3.34 7.05 8.01
CA ASP A 50 -2.57 7.90 8.95
C ASP A 50 -1.82 9.03 8.23
N ARG A 51 -1.39 8.77 6.98
CA ARG A 51 -0.75 9.75 6.09
C ARG A 51 -1.76 10.60 5.30
N GLY A 52 -3.06 10.36 5.45
CA GLY A 52 -4.11 11.03 4.67
C GLY A 52 -4.16 10.59 3.21
N ILE A 53 -3.65 9.39 2.90
CA ILE A 53 -3.66 8.81 1.55
C ILE A 53 -4.90 7.93 1.40
N ASP A 54 -5.77 8.30 0.46
CA ASP A 54 -6.94 7.50 0.13
C ASP A 54 -6.58 6.32 -0.78
N VAL A 55 -7.20 5.16 -0.56
CA VAL A 55 -7.16 4.05 -1.53
C VAL A 55 -8.38 4.11 -2.40
N ARG A 56 -8.19 4.15 -3.72
CA ARG A 56 -9.29 4.28 -4.71
C ARG A 56 -9.27 3.13 -5.71
N GLU A 57 -10.46 2.76 -6.17
CA GLU A 57 -10.60 2.00 -7.41
C GLU A 57 -10.30 2.92 -8.60
N ALA A 58 -9.46 2.44 -9.53
CA ALA A 58 -9.08 3.16 -10.73
C ALA A 58 -10.21 3.18 -11.77
#